data_AF-A0A679F127-F1
#
_entry.id   AF-A0A679F127-F1
#
_cell.length_a   1.000
_cell.length_b   1.000
_cell.length_c   1.000
_cell.angle_alpha   90.00
_cell.angle_beta   90.00
_cell.angle_gamma   90.00
#
_symmetry.space_group_name_H-M   'P 1'
#
loop_
_entity.id
_entity.type
_entity.pdbx_description
1 polymer ?
#
loop_
_entity_poly.entity_id
_entity_poly.type
_entity_poly.pdbx_seq_one_letter_code
_entity_poly.pdbx_strand_id
1 'polypeptide(L)'
;MQFPSDRRIALPLALSCALLAQPASAQDFLQSLFGWGQQHSAPRVIERAPQQGKAKPKKKNAAKTPPGGKQQAQPNGAAQQPAAEGPPPPYEPQLLRLSEILGALSYLRDLCGSEDGEDWRAKMSALLEAEAKTGQRRLKLTGAFNRGFRGYETTYRSCTPNARLAISRYLDEGGRIAHDIAYRYGNS
;
A
#
# COMPACT_ATOMS: atom_id res chain seq x y z
N MET A 1 35.02 47.62 -57.72
CA MET A 1 34.20 48.48 -56.83
C MET A 1 33.29 47.56 -56.01
N GLN A 2 33.27 47.78 -54.68
CA GLN A 2 32.21 47.48 -53.70
C GLN A 2 31.72 46.02 -53.43
N PHE A 3 32.04 45.52 -52.24
CA PHE A 3 31.23 44.64 -51.36
C PHE A 3 29.94 45.39 -50.87
N PRO A 4 28.97 44.85 -50.07
CA PRO A 4 28.95 43.60 -49.27
C PRO A 4 27.60 42.83 -49.13
N SER A 5 27.71 41.66 -48.45
CA SER A 5 26.81 41.02 -47.46
C SER A 5 25.28 41.21 -47.53
N ASP A 6 24.57 40.07 -47.48
CA ASP A 6 23.37 39.99 -46.64
C ASP A 6 23.22 38.61 -45.96
N ARG A 7 23.07 38.64 -44.64
CA ARG A 7 22.99 37.50 -43.72
C ARG A 7 21.52 37.14 -43.57
N ARG A 8 21.11 35.93 -43.93
CA ARG A 8 19.80 35.39 -43.51
C ARG A 8 20.00 34.27 -42.50
N ILE A 9 19.86 34.68 -41.24
CA ILE A 9 19.75 33.82 -40.07
C ILE A 9 18.37 33.16 -40.13
N ALA A 10 18.32 31.85 -40.33
CA ALA A 10 17.10 31.05 -40.18
C ALA A 10 17.12 30.39 -38.81
N LEU A 11 16.24 30.83 -37.91
CA LEU A 11 15.91 30.10 -36.67
C LEU A 11 15.09 28.86 -37.02
N PRO A 12 15.44 27.64 -36.57
CA PRO A 12 14.46 26.58 -36.45
C PRO A 12 13.71 26.72 -35.11
N LEU A 13 12.39 26.94 -35.19
CA LEU A 13 11.47 26.66 -34.10
C LEU A 13 11.55 25.15 -33.79
N ALA A 14 12.24 24.80 -32.71
CA ALA A 14 12.14 23.47 -32.14
C ALA A 14 10.77 23.36 -31.46
N LEU A 15 9.87 22.65 -32.13
CA LEU A 15 8.54 22.27 -31.67
C LEU A 15 8.71 21.29 -30.48
N SER A 16 8.58 21.81 -29.26
CA SER A 16 8.54 20.98 -28.05
C SER A 16 7.29 20.10 -28.08
N CYS A 17 7.49 18.82 -28.41
CA CYS A 17 6.48 17.79 -28.26
C CYS A 17 6.35 17.48 -26.76
N ALA A 18 5.34 18.06 -26.12
CA ALA A 18 4.95 17.68 -24.77
C ALA A 18 4.44 16.23 -24.81
N LEU A 19 5.24 15.31 -24.27
CA LEU A 19 4.83 13.97 -23.87
C LEU A 19 3.77 14.12 -22.78
N LEU A 20 2.49 14.10 -23.17
CA LEU A 20 1.40 13.86 -22.23
C LEU A 20 1.51 12.39 -21.80
N ALA A 21 2.19 12.17 -20.67
CA ALA A 21 2.02 10.97 -19.88
C ALA A 21 0.54 10.90 -19.48
N GLN A 22 -0.23 10.09 -20.19
CA GLN A 22 -1.62 9.81 -19.85
C GLN A 22 -1.63 9.12 -18.47
N PRO A 23 -2.47 9.54 -17.51
CA PRO A 23 -2.62 8.80 -16.26
C PRO A 23 -3.26 7.45 -16.59
N ALA A 24 -2.60 6.37 -16.17
CA ALA A 24 -3.15 5.03 -16.23
C ALA A 24 -4.58 5.05 -15.64
N SER A 25 -5.54 4.58 -16.42
CA SER A 25 -6.92 4.48 -15.98
C SER A 25 -7.00 3.49 -14.81
N ALA A 26 -7.98 3.66 -13.92
CA ALA A 26 -8.20 2.77 -12.78
C ALA A 26 -8.39 1.28 -13.16
N GLN A 27 -8.67 1.02 -14.45
CA GLN A 27 -8.87 -0.30 -15.04
C GLN A 27 -7.55 -1.09 -15.13
N ASP A 28 -6.47 -0.48 -15.64
CA ASP A 28 -5.14 -1.08 -15.67
C ASP A 28 -4.60 -1.34 -14.26
N PHE A 29 -4.94 -0.47 -13.31
CA PHE A 29 -4.55 -0.59 -11.92
C PHE A 29 -5.20 -1.80 -11.25
N LEU A 30 -6.53 -1.95 -11.32
CA LEU A 30 -7.24 -3.09 -10.71
C LEU A 30 -6.88 -4.41 -11.40
N GLN A 31 -6.64 -4.39 -12.72
CA GLN A 31 -6.08 -5.52 -13.45
C GLN A 31 -4.68 -5.87 -12.92
N SER A 32 -3.79 -4.90 -12.70
CA SER A 32 -2.44 -5.16 -12.14
C SER A 32 -2.44 -5.58 -10.66
N LEU A 33 -3.47 -5.20 -9.91
CA LEU A 33 -3.62 -5.52 -8.48
C LEU A 33 -4.17 -6.92 -8.21
N PHE A 34 -5.13 -7.34 -9.03
CA PHE A 34 -5.89 -8.57 -8.82
C PHE A 34 -5.75 -9.58 -9.98
N GLY A 35 -5.15 -9.19 -11.10
CA GLY A 35 -4.82 -10.02 -12.26
C GLY A 35 -3.30 -10.13 -12.43
N TRP A 36 -2.80 -11.32 -12.14
CA TRP A 36 -1.43 -11.80 -12.39
C TRP A 36 -0.65 -11.07 -13.50
N GLY A 37 0.48 -10.44 -13.14
CA GLY A 37 1.43 -9.96 -14.14
C GLY A 37 2.51 -9.01 -13.62
N GLN A 38 3.45 -9.49 -12.80
CA GLN A 38 4.88 -9.10 -12.78
C GLN A 38 5.60 -9.89 -11.68
N GLN A 39 6.10 -11.06 -12.06
CA GLN A 39 7.15 -11.76 -11.32
C GLN A 39 8.45 -10.94 -11.39
N HIS A 40 8.64 -9.97 -10.52
CA HIS A 40 9.91 -9.25 -10.42
C HIS A 40 10.49 -9.37 -9.01
N SER A 41 10.54 -10.61 -8.51
CA SER A 41 11.47 -11.02 -7.46
C SER A 41 12.88 -11.09 -8.06
N ALA A 42 13.53 -9.93 -8.26
CA ALA A 42 14.98 -9.91 -8.38
C ALA A 42 15.57 -10.07 -6.96
N PRO A 43 16.53 -10.97 -6.72
CA PRO A 43 17.14 -11.10 -5.41
C PRO A 43 17.95 -9.84 -5.10
N ARG A 44 17.57 -9.09 -4.05
CA ARG A 44 18.48 -8.09 -3.48
C ARG A 44 19.65 -8.83 -2.82
N VAL A 45 20.79 -8.86 -3.49
CA VAL A 45 22.07 -9.18 -2.86
C VAL A 45 22.36 -8.05 -1.87
N ILE A 46 22.22 -8.32 -0.58
CA ILE A 46 22.64 -7.42 0.50
C ILE A 46 24.16 -7.51 0.59
N GLU A 47 24.87 -6.55 0.00
CA GLU A 47 26.31 -6.39 0.21
C GLU A 47 26.57 -5.87 1.63
N ARG A 48 27.15 -6.73 2.48
CA ARG A 48 27.58 -6.37 3.85
C ARG A 48 28.94 -5.68 3.80
N ALA A 49 28.99 -4.41 4.17
CA ALA A 49 30.24 -3.70 4.46
C ALA A 49 30.75 -4.01 5.89
N PRO A 50 32.08 -4.05 6.14
CA PRO A 50 32.66 -4.48 7.42
C PRO A 50 32.82 -3.35 8.44
N GLN A 51 32.72 -3.71 9.73
CA GLN A 51 32.88 -2.83 10.89
C GLN A 51 34.33 -2.76 11.40
N GLN A 52 34.80 -1.54 11.71
CA GLN A 52 35.93 -1.22 12.60
C GLN A 52 35.68 0.20 13.15
N GLY A 53 35.91 0.62 14.41
CA GLY A 53 36.32 -0.02 15.65
C GLY A 53 36.38 1.02 16.80
N LYS A 54 36.20 0.55 18.04
CA LYS A 54 36.74 0.99 19.36
C LYS A 54 36.44 2.38 19.95
N ALA A 55 35.78 2.40 21.14
CA ALA A 55 36.34 2.88 22.43
C ALA A 55 35.35 2.71 23.61
N LYS A 56 35.87 2.39 24.80
CA LYS A 56 35.26 2.37 26.17
C LYS A 56 36.22 3.16 27.08
N PRO A 57 35.97 3.52 28.37
CA PRO A 57 34.75 3.44 29.22
C PRO A 57 34.51 4.68 30.16
N LYS A 58 33.33 4.81 30.82
CA LYS A 58 33.19 5.02 32.30
C LYS A 58 31.72 5.15 32.79
N LYS A 59 31.50 4.60 33.99
CA LYS A 59 30.33 4.61 34.91
C LYS A 59 29.80 6.06 35.14
N LYS A 60 28.56 6.34 35.58
CA LYS A 60 27.94 6.00 36.90
C LYS A 60 26.39 6.15 36.89
N ASN A 61 25.76 5.28 37.69
CA ASN A 61 24.41 5.23 38.29
C ASN A 61 23.50 6.47 38.23
N ALA A 62 22.20 6.25 37.98
CA ALA A 62 21.14 6.29 39.01
C ALA A 62 19.75 6.22 38.36
N ALA A 63 18.88 5.42 38.96
CA ALA A 63 17.47 5.30 38.62
C ALA A 63 16.74 6.65 38.71
N LYS A 64 15.81 6.88 37.77
CA LYS A 64 14.55 7.60 38.01
C LYS A 64 13.64 7.44 36.81
N THR A 65 12.59 6.65 36.98
CA THR A 65 11.35 6.72 36.21
C THR A 65 10.75 8.13 36.35
N PRO A 66 10.31 8.75 35.26
CA PRO A 66 9.24 9.74 35.32
C PRO A 66 7.94 9.19 34.70
N PRO A 67 6.78 9.64 35.19
CA PRO A 67 5.49 9.04 34.88
C PRO A 67 4.86 9.65 33.62
N GLY A 68 3.99 8.86 32.98
CA GLY A 68 2.80 9.32 32.27
C GLY A 68 2.93 10.60 31.44
N GLY A 69 3.47 10.45 30.22
CA GLY A 69 3.27 11.42 29.17
C GLY A 69 1.81 11.35 28.71
N LYS A 70 0.99 12.29 29.16
CA LYS A 70 -0.33 12.57 28.56
C LYS A 70 -0.10 12.76 27.07
N GLN A 71 -0.65 11.87 26.25
CA GLN A 71 -0.82 12.12 24.82
C GLN A 71 -1.59 13.44 24.70
N GLN A 72 -0.88 14.47 24.25
CA GLN A 72 -1.50 15.69 23.78
C GLN A 72 -2.40 15.32 22.61
N ALA A 73 -3.70 15.29 22.88
CA ALA A 73 -4.71 15.40 21.84
C ALA A 73 -4.44 16.71 21.11
N GLN A 74 -3.94 16.62 19.88
CA GLN A 74 -3.92 17.76 18.97
C GLN A 74 -5.38 18.10 18.65
N PRO A 75 -5.88 19.30 18.99
CA PRO A 75 -7.15 19.79 18.50
C PRO A 75 -6.83 20.57 17.22
N ASN A 76 -6.88 19.91 16.07
CA ASN A 76 -7.16 20.55 14.78
C ASN A 76 -7.24 19.52 13.66
N GLY A 77 -8.46 19.08 13.40
CA GLY A 77 -8.89 18.55 12.12
C GLY A 77 -10.39 18.80 12.11
N ALA A 78 -10.82 19.84 11.40
CA ALA A 78 -12.23 20.14 11.21
C ALA A 78 -12.97 18.84 10.95
N ALA A 79 -13.97 18.53 11.77
CA ALA A 79 -14.88 17.44 11.52
C ALA A 79 -15.50 17.69 10.15
N GLN A 80 -14.93 17.06 9.12
CA GLN A 80 -15.54 16.98 7.81
C GLN A 80 -16.88 16.31 8.07
N GLN A 81 -17.95 17.09 7.99
CA GLN A 81 -19.31 16.57 8.01
C GLN A 81 -19.33 15.37 7.06
N PRO A 82 -19.82 14.19 7.50
CA PRO A 82 -19.86 13.04 6.64
C PRO A 82 -20.63 13.46 5.38
N ALA A 83 -19.93 13.53 4.25
CA ALA A 83 -20.59 13.64 2.96
C ALA A 83 -21.64 12.54 2.96
N ALA A 84 -22.90 12.91 2.69
CA ALA A 84 -24.00 11.96 2.67
C ALA A 84 -23.63 10.84 1.70
N GLU A 85 -23.23 9.70 2.25
CA GLU A 85 -22.84 8.57 1.45
C GLU A 85 -24.12 8.02 0.86
N GLY A 86 -24.15 7.84 -0.46
CA GLY A 86 -25.24 7.12 -1.10
C GLY A 86 -25.39 5.73 -0.50
N PRO A 87 -26.48 5.01 -0.83
CA PRO A 87 -26.62 3.61 -0.41
C PRO A 87 -25.33 2.83 -0.71
N PRO A 88 -24.88 1.98 0.22
CA PRO A 88 -23.67 1.20 0.00
C PRO A 88 -23.85 0.33 -1.24
N PRO A 89 -22.81 0.17 -2.08
CA PRO A 89 -22.91 -0.68 -3.25
C PRO A 89 -23.15 -2.13 -2.82
N PRO A 90 -23.81 -2.94 -3.68
CA PRO A 90 -24.17 -4.32 -3.36
C PRO A 90 -22.97 -5.21 -3.03
N TYR A 91 -21.77 -4.84 -3.50
CA TYR A 91 -20.53 -5.55 -3.25
C TYR A 91 -19.74 -5.06 -2.02
N GLU A 92 -20.24 -4.08 -1.26
CA GLU A 92 -19.56 -3.59 -0.04
C GLU A 92 -19.19 -4.70 0.96
N PRO A 93 -20.04 -5.71 1.25
CA PRO A 93 -19.67 -6.82 2.12
C PRO A 93 -18.46 -7.61 1.62
N GLN A 94 -18.34 -7.77 0.30
CA GLN A 94 -17.21 -8.46 -0.33
C GLN A 94 -15.92 -7.66 -0.20
N LEU A 95 -15.97 -6.33 -0.35
CA LEU A 95 -14.81 -5.46 -0.12
C LEU A 95 -14.34 -5.46 1.33
N LEU A 96 -15.28 -5.50 2.28
CA LEU A 96 -14.93 -5.60 3.71
C LEU A 96 -14.23 -6.93 3.99
N ARG A 97 -14.74 -8.04 3.44
CA ARG A 97 -14.09 -9.34 3.58
C ARG A 97 -12.72 -9.38 2.91
N LEU A 98 -12.60 -8.83 1.71
CA LEU A 98 -11.33 -8.73 0.99
C LEU A 98 -10.32 -7.90 1.79
N SER A 99 -10.73 -6.76 2.35
CA SER A 99 -9.88 -5.91 3.20
C SER A 99 -9.34 -6.67 4.41
N GLU A 100 -10.19 -7.45 5.09
CA GLU A 100 -9.79 -8.30 6.22
C GLU A 100 -8.77 -9.37 5.82
N ILE A 101 -8.98 -10.01 4.67
CA ILE A 101 -8.06 -11.00 4.09
C ILE A 101 -6.69 -10.38 3.79
N LEU A 102 -6.66 -9.19 3.18
CA LEU A 102 -5.42 -8.47 2.90
C LEU A 102 -4.65 -8.17 4.20
N GLY A 103 -5.35 -7.80 5.28
CA GLY A 103 -4.74 -7.58 6.60
C GLY A 103 -4.15 -8.85 7.20
N ALA A 104 -4.89 -9.96 7.14
CA ALA A 104 -4.42 -11.25 7.62
C ALA A 104 -3.19 -11.74 6.82
N LEU A 105 -3.21 -11.62 5.49
CA LEU A 105 -2.10 -11.99 4.61
C LEU A 105 -0.86 -11.12 4.87
N SER A 106 -1.04 -9.80 5.07
CA SER A 106 0.08 -8.90 5.38
C SER A 106 0.85 -9.38 6.61
N TYR A 107 0.15 -9.75 7.69
CA TYR A 107 0.80 -10.25 8.90
C TYR A 107 1.40 -11.66 8.73
N LEU A 108 0.60 -12.60 8.23
CA LEU A 108 0.97 -14.01 8.18
C LEU A 108 2.16 -14.28 7.25
N ARG A 109 2.25 -13.53 6.15
CA ARG A 109 3.30 -13.70 5.14
C ARG A 109 4.63 -13.09 5.57
N ASP A 110 4.59 -11.97 6.28
CA ASP A 110 5.74 -11.45 7.02
C ASP A 110 6.23 -12.48 8.06
N LEU A 111 5.31 -13.04 8.86
CA LEU A 111 5.64 -14.02 9.90
C LEU A 111 6.24 -15.32 9.34
N CYS A 112 5.77 -15.76 8.18
CA CYS A 112 6.19 -17.02 7.55
C CYS A 112 7.37 -16.89 6.57
N GLY A 113 7.91 -15.68 6.39
CA GLY A 113 9.16 -15.46 5.65
C GLY A 113 9.00 -15.54 4.13
N SER A 114 7.82 -15.21 3.58
CA SER A 114 7.63 -15.10 2.13
C SER A 114 8.04 -13.74 1.56
N GLU A 115 8.48 -12.80 2.42
CA GLU A 115 9.03 -11.48 2.10
C GLU A 115 8.14 -10.57 1.21
N ASP A 116 6.86 -10.89 1.09
CA ASP A 116 5.90 -10.17 0.26
C ASP A 116 4.74 -9.56 1.05
N GLY A 117 4.84 -9.46 2.39
CA GLY A 117 3.81 -8.78 3.21
C GLY A 117 3.59 -7.33 2.81
N GLU A 118 4.63 -6.63 2.37
CA GLU A 118 4.53 -5.28 1.80
C GLU A 118 3.66 -5.22 0.55
N ASP A 119 3.69 -6.25 -0.31
CA ASP A 119 2.82 -6.32 -1.50
C ASP A 119 1.35 -6.40 -1.10
N TRP A 120 1.02 -7.05 0.01
CA TRP A 120 -0.35 -7.13 0.53
C TRP A 120 -0.82 -5.81 1.14
N ARG A 121 0.08 -5.04 1.77
CA ARG A 121 -0.19 -3.66 2.19
C ARG A 121 -0.41 -2.74 1.00
N ALA A 122 0.40 -2.87 -0.05
CA ALA A 122 0.24 -2.12 -1.30
C ALA A 122 -1.13 -2.41 -1.96
N LYS A 123 -1.56 -3.69 -1.99
CA LYS A 123 -2.90 -4.07 -2.46
C LYS A 123 -4.02 -3.43 -1.63
N MET A 124 -3.85 -3.30 -0.32
CA MET A 124 -4.82 -2.59 0.52
C MET A 124 -4.87 -1.09 0.18
N SER A 125 -3.70 -0.44 0.07
CA SER A 125 -3.63 0.98 -0.31
C SER A 125 -4.36 1.23 -1.63
N ALA A 126 -4.15 0.34 -2.58
CA ALA A 126 -4.80 0.40 -3.87
C ALA A 126 -6.32 0.19 -3.83
N LEU A 127 -6.79 -0.76 -3.00
CA LEU A 127 -8.22 -0.93 -2.75
C LEU A 127 -8.85 0.35 -2.20
N LEU A 128 -8.17 1.04 -1.27
CA LEU A 128 -8.64 2.30 -0.71
C LEU A 128 -8.71 3.42 -1.74
N GLU A 129 -7.73 3.52 -2.64
CA GLU A 129 -7.74 4.54 -3.69
C GLU A 129 -8.86 4.29 -4.71
N ALA A 130 -9.15 3.03 -5.05
CA ALA A 130 -10.24 2.70 -5.96
C ALA A 130 -11.63 2.88 -5.34
N GLU A 131 -11.84 2.38 -4.13
CA GLU A 131 -13.18 2.21 -3.55
C GLU A 131 -13.51 3.19 -2.42
N ALA A 132 -12.52 3.80 -1.76
CA ALA A 132 -12.73 4.55 -0.54
C ALA A 132 -12.72 6.07 -0.75
N LYS A 133 -13.62 6.55 -1.62
CA LYS A 133 -13.74 7.97 -2.00
C LYS A 133 -14.19 8.88 -0.85
N THR A 134 -14.82 8.32 0.18
CA THR A 134 -15.26 9.04 1.39
C THR A 134 -14.42 8.64 2.59
N GLY A 135 -14.32 9.53 3.58
CA GLY A 135 -13.65 9.23 4.85
C GLY A 135 -14.31 8.06 5.59
N GLN A 136 -15.63 7.97 5.61
CA GLN A 136 -16.36 6.88 6.28
C GLN A 136 -16.08 5.52 5.63
N ARG A 137 -16.10 5.45 4.29
CA ARG A 137 -15.78 4.22 3.57
C ARG A 137 -14.33 3.78 3.79
N ARG A 138 -13.40 4.73 3.78
CA ARG A 138 -11.99 4.48 4.12
C ARG A 138 -11.84 3.93 5.52
N LEU A 139 -12.52 4.52 6.51
CA LEU A 139 -12.51 4.01 7.89
C LEU A 139 -13.05 2.58 8.01
N LYS A 140 -14.14 2.26 7.31
CA LYS A 140 -14.71 0.90 7.31
C LYS A 140 -13.72 -0.14 6.74
N LEU A 141 -13.15 0.13 5.57
CA LEU A 141 -12.23 -0.77 4.88
C LEU A 141 -10.92 -0.93 5.66
N THR A 142 -10.32 0.17 6.12
CA THR A 142 -9.14 0.13 7.00
C THR A 142 -9.44 -0.58 8.32
N GLY A 143 -10.64 -0.40 8.87
CA GLY A 143 -11.09 -1.13 10.05
C GLY A 143 -11.12 -2.64 9.83
N ALA A 144 -11.62 -3.10 8.68
CA ALA A 144 -11.62 -4.52 8.32
C ALA A 144 -10.21 -5.07 8.15
N PHE A 145 -9.33 -4.35 7.45
CA PHE A 145 -7.91 -4.69 7.35
C PHE A 145 -7.26 -4.87 8.72
N ASN A 146 -7.43 -3.89 9.60
CA ASN A 146 -6.85 -3.92 10.95
C ASN A 146 -7.38 -5.08 11.79
N ARG A 147 -8.66 -5.47 11.63
CA ARG A 147 -9.21 -6.65 12.30
C ARG A 147 -8.50 -7.92 11.85
N GLY A 148 -8.31 -8.12 10.55
CA GLY A 148 -7.59 -9.28 10.00
C GLY A 148 -6.15 -9.33 10.48
N PHE A 149 -5.44 -8.20 10.42
CA PHE A 149 -4.04 -8.11 10.87
C PHE A 149 -3.89 -8.46 12.36
N ARG A 150 -4.63 -7.76 13.24
CA ARG A 150 -4.55 -7.94 14.69
C ARG A 150 -5.05 -9.31 15.15
N GLY A 151 -6.02 -9.89 14.46
CA GLY A 151 -6.52 -11.24 14.76
C GLY A 151 -5.43 -12.30 14.68
N TYR A 152 -4.54 -12.20 13.68
CA TYR A 152 -3.42 -13.14 13.55
C TYR A 152 -2.20 -12.74 14.40
N GLU A 153 -1.95 -11.44 14.60
CA GLU A 153 -0.89 -10.95 15.51
C GLU A 153 -1.06 -11.39 16.96
N THR A 154 -2.31 -11.45 17.42
CA THR A 154 -2.63 -11.92 18.77
C THR A 154 -2.53 -13.44 18.89
N THR A 155 -2.77 -14.18 17.80
CA THR A 155 -2.85 -15.65 17.81
C THR A 155 -1.51 -16.33 17.53
N TYR A 156 -0.70 -15.79 16.62
CA TYR A 156 0.57 -16.40 16.20
C TYR A 156 1.75 -15.49 16.54
N ARG A 157 2.86 -16.10 16.96
CA ARG A 157 4.15 -15.43 17.19
C ARG A 157 5.31 -16.09 16.45
N SER A 158 5.04 -17.22 15.82
CA SER A 158 5.94 -17.95 14.95
C SER A 158 5.10 -18.59 13.83
N CYS A 159 5.74 -18.87 12.69
CA CYS A 159 5.06 -19.54 11.60
C CYS A 159 4.78 -21.01 11.98
N THR A 160 3.50 -21.39 12.00
CA THR A 160 3.04 -22.76 12.28
C THR A 160 2.39 -23.39 11.03
N PRO A 161 2.19 -24.73 10.99
CA PRO A 161 1.43 -25.35 9.90
C PRO A 161 0.02 -24.78 9.73
N ASN A 162 -0.65 -24.43 10.83
CA ASN A 162 -1.97 -23.79 10.81
C ASN A 162 -1.92 -22.37 10.22
N ALA A 163 -0.87 -21.60 10.53
CA ALA A 163 -0.65 -20.29 9.92
C ALA A 163 -0.46 -20.39 8.40
N ARG A 164 0.32 -21.38 7.93
CA ARG A 164 0.50 -21.63 6.49
C ARG A 164 -0.80 -22.06 5.80
N LEU A 165 -1.60 -22.89 6.46
CA LEU A 165 -2.92 -23.28 5.96
C LEU A 165 -3.89 -22.10 5.89
N ALA A 166 -3.83 -21.18 6.86
CA ALA A 166 -4.62 -19.95 6.81
C ALA A 166 -4.20 -19.08 5.60
N ILE A 167 -2.90 -18.95 5.33
CA ILE A 167 -2.40 -18.24 4.14
C ILE A 167 -2.99 -18.83 2.87
N SER A 168 -2.91 -20.15 2.66
CA SER A 168 -3.40 -20.76 1.41
C SER A 168 -4.91 -20.54 1.22
N ARG A 169 -5.70 -20.74 2.28
CA ARG A 169 -7.15 -20.51 2.24
C ARG A 169 -7.50 -19.06 1.91
N TYR A 170 -6.74 -18.10 2.45
CA TYR A 170 -6.97 -16.69 2.19
C TYR A 170 -6.54 -16.24 0.81
N LEU A 171 -5.51 -16.85 0.21
CA LEU A 171 -5.18 -16.61 -1.18
C LEU A 171 -6.34 -17.08 -2.08
N ASP A 172 -6.88 -18.27 -1.83
CA ASP A 172 -8.00 -18.81 -2.60
C ASP A 172 -9.30 -17.99 -2.41
N GLU A 173 -9.60 -17.58 -1.18
CA GLU A 173 -10.78 -16.78 -0.87
C GLU A 173 -10.67 -15.36 -1.42
N GLY A 174 -9.53 -14.69 -1.20
CA GLY A 174 -9.29 -13.34 -1.70
C GLY A 174 -9.31 -13.27 -3.22
N GLY A 175 -8.73 -14.26 -3.89
CA GLY A 175 -8.78 -14.38 -5.35
C GLY A 175 -10.20 -14.54 -5.89
N ARG A 176 -11.01 -15.41 -5.28
CA ARG A 176 -12.42 -15.59 -5.66
C ARG A 176 -13.26 -14.33 -5.46
N ILE A 177 -13.09 -13.64 -4.33
CA ILE A 177 -13.82 -12.39 -4.06
C ILE A 177 -13.46 -11.33 -5.09
N ALA A 178 -12.16 -11.12 -5.35
CA ALA A 178 -11.73 -10.12 -6.33
C ALA A 178 -12.27 -10.43 -7.74
N HIS A 179 -12.24 -11.70 -8.14
CA HIS A 179 -12.80 -12.15 -9.40
C HIS A 179 -14.31 -11.92 -9.47
N ASP A 180 -15.07 -12.31 -8.44
CA ASP A 180 -16.52 -12.15 -8.42
C ASP A 180 -16.95 -10.68 -8.48
N ILE A 181 -16.22 -9.79 -7.81
CA ILE A 181 -16.49 -8.35 -7.89
C ILE A 181 -16.24 -7.85 -9.31
N ALA A 182 -15.08 -8.16 -9.89
CA ALA A 182 -14.71 -7.71 -11.24
C ALA A 182 -15.68 -8.26 -12.30
N TYR A 183 -16.03 -9.55 -12.21
CA TYR A 183 -16.93 -10.21 -13.15
C TYR A 183 -18.35 -9.64 -13.11
N ARG A 184 -18.86 -9.33 -11.92
CA ARG A 184 -20.25 -8.87 -11.75
C ARG A 184 -20.42 -7.36 -11.86
N TYR A 185 -19.38 -6.59 -11.52
CA TYR A 185 -19.50 -5.13 -11.35
C TYR A 185 -18.45 -4.33 -12.13
N GLY A 186 -17.49 -4.97 -12.81
CA GLY A 186 -16.38 -4.30 -13.52
C GLY A 186 -16.75 -3.52 -14.78
N ASN A 187 -18.00 -3.58 -15.23
CA ASN A 187 -18.51 -2.85 -16.41
C ASN A 187 -19.58 -1.81 -16.02
N SER A 188 -19.47 -1.23 -14.82
CA SER A 188 -20.44 -0.26 -14.27
C SER A 188 -19.90 1.16 -14.28
#